data_AF-A0A2H6ACA4-F1
#
_entry.id   AF-A0A2H6ACA4-F1
#
_cell.length_a   1.000
_cell.length_b   1.000
_cell.length_c   1.000
_cell.angle_alpha   90.00
_cell.angle_beta   90.00
_cell.angle_gamma   90.00
#
_symmetry.space_group_name_H-M   'P 1'
#
loop_
_entity.id
_entity.type
_entity.pdbx_description
1 polymer ?
#
loop_
_entity_poly.entity_id
_entity_poly.type
_entity_poly.pdbx_seq_one_letter_code
_entity_poly.pdbx_strand_id
1 'polypeptide(L)'
;MNCRRGGVSLWVLVLLGVVLAVLVVMADLGLIWNAQGELRTAADAAALAAAHAWAEKLAASAPPGLSPEARQEVYQEAARYVAEHAGSVPLCLLPNPDNDVLGDVVFGFYHRSSGFTPARQQELASPWLNAVRVTVCRDGRHGNAAGLVFGPLFGWSAAEVHVSAVAVLERHILGFQCTDGQAIPVVPIAILSDPSGQAPDCWEAQVAQADFPGGLDQDTATPATVRIRLPLSPSTASLAAVGLGAEVPGPSPSAVTGNACVVQIGTQNWSEAVRQMATGIWPQDLAGDDFAGRLVIDPAAGFRPVLAWTSAPGLNERELADLWAALSGLQQRGEVRIWPLYAGLLPKAEAQADDDRPIAAVNGFVAARILRLELRSGGAQSNQGTYLELTLQPQLLVTRTAIPAAHLPTRNLPDDRIENPYLTQPNRYVVRIQLAQ
;
A
#
# COMPACT_ATOMS: atom_id res chain seq x y z
N MET A 1 33.02 -28.35 72.31
CA MET A 1 31.84 -28.32 71.41
C MET A 1 31.95 -27.29 70.26
N ASN A 2 33.15 -26.82 69.86
CA ASN A 2 33.27 -25.71 68.88
C ASN A 2 33.82 -26.08 67.48
N CYS A 3 34.34 -27.29 67.25
CA CYS A 3 34.89 -27.68 65.92
C CYS A 3 33.83 -27.98 64.85
N ARG A 4 32.56 -28.21 65.21
CA ARG A 4 31.47 -28.43 64.23
C ARG A 4 30.87 -27.15 63.65
N ARG A 5 31.05 -25.99 64.33
CA ARG A 5 30.51 -24.70 63.86
C ARG A 5 31.42 -24.00 62.84
N GLY A 6 32.75 -24.22 62.91
CA GLY A 6 33.72 -23.61 62.00
C GLY A 6 33.65 -24.13 60.56
N GLY A 7 33.37 -25.43 60.36
CA GLY A 7 33.21 -26.01 59.03
C GLY A 7 31.98 -25.46 58.29
N VAL A 8 30.88 -25.24 59.01
CA VAL A 8 29.65 -24.65 58.44
C VAL A 8 29.89 -23.22 58.01
N SER A 9 30.62 -22.41 58.78
CA SER A 9 30.96 -21.03 58.40
C SER A 9 31.77 -20.94 57.11
N LEU A 10 32.70 -21.87 56.87
CA LEU A 10 33.50 -21.90 55.65
C LEU A 10 32.65 -22.23 54.42
N TRP A 11 31.75 -23.21 54.53
CA TRP A 11 30.80 -23.55 53.48
C TRP A 11 29.81 -22.42 53.19
N VAL A 12 29.31 -21.73 54.23
CA VAL A 12 28.43 -20.57 54.07
C VAL A 12 29.14 -19.43 53.33
N LEU A 13 30.41 -19.16 53.64
CA LEU A 13 31.18 -18.10 52.97
C LEU A 13 31.42 -18.43 51.50
N VAL A 14 31.77 -19.67 51.18
CA VAL A 14 31.92 -20.13 49.79
C VAL A 14 30.60 -20.04 49.03
N LEU A 15 29.50 -20.53 49.60
CA LEU A 15 28.20 -20.51 48.96
C LEU A 15 27.68 -19.08 48.76
N LEU A 16 27.90 -18.19 49.72
CA LEU A 16 27.59 -16.76 49.59
C LEU A 16 28.39 -16.12 48.46
N GLY A 17 29.68 -16.45 48.32
CA GLY A 17 30.51 -15.99 47.21
C GLY A 17 29.98 -16.45 45.85
N VAL A 18 29.56 -17.72 45.75
CA VAL A 18 28.94 -18.26 44.53
C VAL A 18 27.62 -17.54 44.22
N VAL A 19 26.77 -17.33 45.22
CA VAL A 19 25.49 -16.60 45.04
C VAL A 19 25.75 -15.16 44.57
N LEU A 20 26.72 -14.46 45.16
CA LEU A 20 27.10 -13.11 44.75
C LEU A 20 27.61 -13.09 43.29
N ALA A 21 28.45 -14.06 42.91
CA ALA A 21 28.95 -14.17 41.54
C ALA A 21 27.82 -14.41 40.53
N VAL A 22 26.83 -15.24 40.87
CA VAL A 22 25.64 -15.46 40.03
C VAL A 22 24.81 -14.19 39.90
N LEU A 23 24.58 -13.45 40.99
CA LEU A 23 23.84 -12.18 40.96
C LEU A 23 24.52 -11.14 40.07
N VAL A 24 25.85 -11.06 40.15
CA VAL A 24 26.69 -10.20 39.32
C VAL A 24 26.50 -10.51 37.83
N VAL A 25 26.61 -11.79 37.44
CA VAL A 25 26.40 -12.20 36.05
C VAL A 25 24.97 -11.93 35.59
N MET A 26 23.98 -12.19 36.44
CA MET A 26 22.57 -11.92 36.14
C MET A 26 22.29 -10.43 35.90
N ALA A 27 22.96 -9.53 36.63
CA ALA A 27 22.82 -8.09 36.42
C ALA A 27 23.32 -7.67 35.03
N ASP A 28 24.51 -8.11 34.61
CA ASP A 28 25.07 -7.80 33.29
C ASP A 28 24.22 -8.43 32.16
N LEU A 29 23.71 -9.66 32.34
CA LEU A 29 22.76 -10.26 31.39
C LEU A 29 21.46 -9.46 31.27
N GLY A 30 20.95 -8.95 32.39
CA GLY A 30 19.77 -8.08 32.41
C GLY A 30 19.98 -6.80 31.61
N LEU A 31 21.17 -6.19 31.69
CA LEU A 31 21.53 -5.01 30.89
C LEU A 31 21.58 -5.32 29.39
N ILE A 32 22.17 -6.46 29.02
CA ILE A 32 22.22 -6.90 27.61
C ILE A 32 20.82 -7.15 27.05
N TRP A 33 19.94 -7.84 27.81
CA TRP A 33 18.56 -8.08 27.38
C TRP A 33 17.73 -6.81 27.28
N ASN A 34 17.90 -5.88 28.21
CA ASN A 34 17.25 -4.58 28.12
C ASN A 34 17.71 -3.81 26.87
N ALA A 35 19.03 -3.78 26.62
CA ALA A 35 19.58 -3.16 25.41
C ALA A 35 19.05 -3.82 24.13
N GLN A 36 18.91 -5.15 24.09
CA GLN A 36 18.32 -5.86 22.96
C GLN A 36 16.86 -5.46 22.71
N GLY A 37 16.05 -5.32 23.78
CA GLY A 37 14.64 -4.89 23.68
C GLY A 37 14.49 -3.46 23.17
N GLU A 38 15.31 -2.53 23.67
CA GLU A 38 15.37 -1.14 23.20
C GLU A 38 15.78 -1.08 21.72
N LEU A 39 16.85 -1.78 21.35
CA LEU A 39 17.34 -1.85 19.97
C LEU A 39 16.31 -2.45 19.02
N ARG A 40 15.55 -3.47 19.46
CA ARG A 40 14.49 -4.07 18.64
C ARG A 40 13.38 -3.08 18.33
N THR A 41 12.93 -2.33 19.34
CA THR A 41 11.90 -1.32 19.17
C THR A 41 12.37 -0.21 18.23
N ALA A 42 13.61 0.25 18.38
CA ALA A 42 14.23 1.22 17.47
C ALA A 42 14.36 0.68 16.04
N ALA A 43 14.81 -0.56 15.87
CA ALA A 43 14.96 -1.18 14.54
C ALA A 43 13.61 -1.36 13.83
N ASP A 44 12.59 -1.87 14.52
CA ASP A 44 11.25 -2.08 13.96
C ASP A 44 10.61 -0.74 13.54
N ALA A 45 10.71 0.29 14.39
CA ALA A 45 10.23 1.63 14.08
C ALA A 45 10.97 2.26 12.89
N ALA A 46 12.31 2.17 12.89
CA ALA A 46 13.15 2.73 11.82
C ALA A 46 12.93 2.02 10.49
N ALA A 47 12.77 0.69 10.48
CA ALA A 47 12.48 -0.07 9.26
C ALA A 47 11.11 0.32 8.68
N LEU A 48 10.06 0.45 9.51
CA LEU A 48 8.75 0.89 9.06
C LEU A 48 8.77 2.33 8.52
N ALA A 49 9.47 3.25 9.20
CA ALA A 49 9.63 4.62 8.76
C ALA A 49 10.39 4.70 7.42
N ALA A 50 11.46 3.93 7.28
CA ALA A 50 12.20 3.81 6.03
C ALA A 50 11.31 3.33 4.87
N ALA A 51 10.52 2.29 5.09
CA ALA A 51 9.58 1.78 4.09
C ALA A 51 8.48 2.81 3.76
N HIS A 52 8.03 3.60 4.74
CA HIS A 52 7.03 4.64 4.53
C HIS A 52 7.57 5.80 3.68
N ALA A 53 8.74 6.33 4.03
CA ALA A 53 9.42 7.35 3.24
C ALA A 53 9.69 6.86 1.81
N TRP A 54 10.09 5.60 1.66
CA TRP A 54 10.26 5.01 0.33
C TRP A 54 8.95 4.99 -0.46
N ALA A 55 7.84 4.57 0.16
CA ALA A 55 6.55 4.56 -0.49
C ALA A 55 6.16 5.95 -1.04
N GLU A 56 6.38 7.01 -0.26
CA GLU A 56 6.11 8.40 -0.68
C GLU A 56 6.93 8.80 -1.92
N LYS A 57 8.19 8.35 -2.02
CA LYS A 57 9.04 8.63 -3.19
C LYS A 57 8.61 7.91 -4.46
N LEU A 58 7.91 6.79 -4.32
CA LEU A 58 7.29 6.10 -5.46
C LEU A 58 6.00 6.76 -5.96
N ALA A 59 5.38 7.64 -5.14
CA ALA A 59 4.12 8.30 -5.45
C ALA A 59 4.27 9.46 -6.46
N ALA A 60 5.46 10.07 -6.52
CA ALA A 60 5.84 10.98 -7.60
C ALA A 60 6.04 10.16 -8.88
N SER A 61 5.88 10.76 -10.07
CA SER A 61 6.07 10.13 -11.39
C SER A 61 7.50 9.61 -11.68
N ALA A 62 8.26 9.27 -10.63
CA ALA A 62 9.60 8.74 -10.65
C ALA A 62 9.64 7.33 -11.27
N PRO A 63 10.77 6.96 -11.90
CA PRO A 63 11.01 5.60 -12.34
C PRO A 63 10.87 4.62 -11.17
N PRO A 64 10.52 3.35 -11.42
CA PRO A 64 10.06 2.42 -10.38
C PRO A 64 11.16 1.95 -9.40
N GLY A 65 12.40 2.43 -9.59
CA GLY A 65 13.55 2.19 -8.71
C GLY A 65 13.88 3.40 -7.82
N LEU A 66 14.76 3.19 -6.85
CA LEU A 66 15.16 4.22 -5.88
C LEU A 66 16.37 5.02 -6.39
N SER A 67 16.18 6.31 -6.68
CA SER A 67 17.30 7.20 -6.98
C SER A 67 18.26 7.32 -5.78
N PRO A 68 19.56 7.66 -5.99
CA PRO A 68 20.48 7.89 -4.88
C PRO A 68 19.98 8.91 -3.85
N GLU A 69 19.33 9.98 -4.32
CA GLU A 69 18.72 11.01 -3.47
C GLU A 69 17.57 10.43 -2.64
N ALA A 70 16.66 9.68 -3.26
CA ALA A 70 15.57 9.04 -2.55
C ALA A 70 16.08 8.02 -1.51
N ARG A 71 17.16 7.30 -1.79
CA ARG A 71 17.81 6.41 -0.79
C ARG A 71 18.37 7.18 0.39
N GLN A 72 18.96 8.35 0.15
CA GLN A 72 19.48 9.21 1.21
C GLN A 72 18.35 9.73 2.10
N GLU A 73 17.21 10.12 1.54
CA GLU A 73 16.04 10.55 2.32
C GLU A 73 15.45 9.40 3.15
N VAL A 74 15.32 8.21 2.56
CA VAL A 74 14.88 7.00 3.29
C VAL A 74 15.83 6.69 4.47
N TYR A 75 17.13 6.82 4.24
CA TYR A 75 18.13 6.67 5.30
C TYR A 75 17.97 7.74 6.40
N GLN A 76 17.80 9.01 6.03
CA GLN A 76 17.62 10.11 6.99
C GLN A 76 16.39 9.88 7.86
N GLU A 77 15.30 9.40 7.28
CA GLU A 77 14.09 9.08 8.02
C GLU A 77 14.32 7.92 9.01
N ALA A 78 14.98 6.85 8.57
CA ALA A 78 15.36 5.75 9.45
C ALA A 78 16.25 6.23 10.61
N ALA A 79 17.27 7.03 10.31
CA ALA A 79 18.22 7.56 11.29
C ALA A 79 17.53 8.49 12.31
N ARG A 80 16.55 9.29 11.87
CA ARG A 80 15.73 10.12 12.77
C ARG A 80 14.99 9.27 13.79
N TYR A 81 14.31 8.21 13.35
CA TYR A 81 13.58 7.31 14.25
C TYR A 81 14.51 6.58 15.22
N VAL A 82 15.70 6.16 14.78
CA VAL A 82 16.71 5.56 15.68
C VAL A 82 17.18 6.57 16.73
N ALA A 83 17.44 7.81 16.35
CA ALA A 83 17.86 8.86 17.27
C ALA A 83 16.78 9.22 18.31
N GLU A 84 15.50 9.24 17.90
CA GLU A 84 14.37 9.49 18.80
C GLU A 84 14.16 8.37 19.83
N HIS A 85 14.51 7.13 19.48
CA HIS A 85 14.37 5.96 20.35
C HIS A 85 15.66 5.63 21.14
N ALA A 86 16.64 6.56 21.17
CA ALA A 86 17.95 6.33 21.77
C ALA A 86 17.97 6.18 23.30
N GLY A 87 16.86 6.42 24.00
CA GLY A 87 16.82 6.30 25.46
C GLY A 87 17.94 7.12 26.13
N SER A 88 18.79 6.46 26.93
CA SER A 88 19.89 7.11 27.67
C SER A 88 21.23 7.16 26.93
N VAL A 89 21.39 6.44 25.81
CA VAL A 89 22.65 6.36 25.06
C VAL A 89 22.38 6.65 23.59
N PRO A 90 23.06 7.63 22.98
CA PRO A 90 22.81 8.00 21.59
C PRO A 90 22.97 6.79 20.68
N LEU A 91 21.92 6.52 19.90
CA LEU A 91 21.94 5.57 18.81
C LEU A 91 22.09 6.35 17.50
N CYS A 92 22.88 5.82 16.58
CA CYS A 92 23.04 6.37 15.25
C CYS A 92 23.08 5.24 14.23
N LEU A 93 22.71 5.58 13.00
CA LEU A 93 22.98 4.75 11.83
C LEU A 93 24.15 5.38 11.08
N LEU A 94 24.94 4.54 10.43
CA LEU A 94 25.99 4.94 9.51
C LEU A 94 25.44 4.91 8.07
N PRO A 95 25.82 5.88 7.23
CA PRO A 95 25.35 5.94 5.85
C PRO A 95 25.90 4.75 5.05
N ASN A 96 25.07 4.20 4.17
CA ASN A 96 25.40 3.07 3.29
C ASN A 96 25.04 3.37 1.82
N PRO A 97 25.71 4.34 1.17
CA PRO A 97 25.34 4.80 -0.18
C PRO A 97 25.51 3.71 -1.26
N ASP A 98 26.38 2.73 -1.04
CA ASP A 98 26.67 1.64 -1.98
C ASP A 98 25.83 0.38 -1.71
N ASN A 99 24.95 0.41 -0.71
CA ASN A 99 24.12 -0.72 -0.28
C ASN A 99 24.95 -1.96 0.09
N ASP A 100 26.09 -1.77 0.79
CA ASP A 100 26.89 -2.86 1.31
C ASP A 100 26.05 -3.75 2.24
N VAL A 101 26.25 -5.06 2.15
CA VAL A 101 25.44 -6.06 2.86
C VAL A 101 25.58 -5.99 4.39
N LEU A 102 26.67 -5.41 4.88
CA LEU A 102 26.97 -5.18 6.30
C LEU A 102 26.65 -3.75 6.75
N GLY A 103 26.04 -2.92 5.89
CA GLY A 103 25.59 -1.60 6.27
C GLY A 103 24.36 -1.63 7.18
N ASP A 104 24.12 -0.50 7.85
CA ASP A 104 23.02 -0.41 8.81
C ASP A 104 21.67 -0.32 8.10
N VAL A 105 21.59 0.42 7.00
CA VAL A 105 20.40 0.44 6.13
C VAL A 105 20.74 -0.27 4.82
N VAL A 106 20.00 -1.33 4.51
CA VAL A 106 20.22 -2.17 3.32
C VAL A 106 18.89 -2.39 2.60
N PHE A 107 18.84 -2.02 1.33
CA PHE A 107 17.73 -2.30 0.43
C PHE A 107 17.87 -3.68 -0.19
N GLY A 108 16.75 -4.34 -0.45
CA GLY A 108 16.75 -5.68 -1.00
C GLY A 108 15.40 -6.19 -1.44
N PHE A 109 15.37 -7.50 -1.64
CA PHE A 109 14.20 -8.27 -1.98
C PHE A 109 13.80 -9.09 -0.77
N TYR A 110 12.51 -9.12 -0.46
CA TYR A 110 11.94 -10.05 0.51
C TYR A 110 10.96 -10.97 -0.19
N HIS A 111 11.13 -12.26 0.04
CA HIS A 111 10.16 -13.28 -0.34
C HIS A 111 9.94 -14.22 0.84
N ARG A 112 8.68 -14.59 1.11
CA ARG A 112 8.34 -15.38 2.31
C ARG A 112 9.09 -16.72 2.39
N SER A 113 9.43 -17.35 1.26
CA SER A 113 10.15 -18.63 1.27
C SER A 113 11.67 -18.51 1.44
N SER A 114 12.28 -17.40 1.02
CA SER A 114 13.75 -17.23 1.02
C SER A 114 14.23 -16.17 2.00
N GLY A 115 13.32 -15.42 2.62
CA GLY A 115 13.63 -14.29 3.48
C GLY A 115 14.17 -13.09 2.72
N PHE A 116 14.91 -12.24 3.43
CA PHE A 116 15.52 -11.02 2.88
C PHE A 116 16.83 -11.34 2.15
N THR A 117 16.97 -10.82 0.93
CA THR A 117 18.18 -10.86 0.12
C THR A 117 18.60 -9.43 -0.23
N PRO A 118 19.82 -8.97 0.16
CA PRO A 118 20.32 -7.66 -0.22
C PRO A 118 20.37 -7.48 -1.74
N ALA A 119 19.96 -6.31 -2.23
CA ALA A 119 20.08 -5.97 -3.64
C ALA A 119 21.51 -5.53 -3.97
N ARG A 120 22.03 -5.98 -5.12
CA ARG A 120 23.27 -5.44 -5.68
C ARG A 120 23.06 -4.02 -6.18
N GLN A 121 24.15 -3.28 -6.40
CA GLN A 121 24.07 -1.89 -6.86
C GLN A 121 23.25 -1.70 -8.15
N GLN A 122 23.36 -2.63 -9.10
CA GLN A 122 22.58 -2.59 -10.35
C GLN A 122 21.09 -2.91 -10.12
N GLU A 123 20.76 -3.65 -9.06
CA GLU A 123 19.41 -4.10 -8.73
C GLU A 123 18.62 -3.04 -7.93
N LEU A 124 19.29 -1.99 -7.43
CA LEU A 124 18.64 -0.89 -6.71
C LEU A 124 17.68 -0.06 -7.57
N ALA A 125 17.90 -0.05 -8.89
CA ALA A 125 17.00 0.57 -9.85
C ALA A 125 15.84 -0.36 -10.25
N SER A 126 15.78 -1.58 -9.72
CA SER A 126 14.76 -2.56 -10.09
C SER A 126 13.37 -2.10 -9.66
N PRO A 127 12.35 -2.20 -10.54
CA PRO A 127 10.95 -2.00 -10.14
C PRO A 127 10.48 -2.99 -9.08
N TRP A 128 11.21 -4.09 -8.90
CA TRP A 128 10.86 -5.19 -8.02
C TRP A 128 11.47 -5.11 -6.62
N LEU A 129 12.32 -4.12 -6.37
CA LEU A 129 12.84 -3.87 -5.04
C LEU A 129 11.65 -3.67 -4.08
N ASN A 130 11.60 -4.42 -2.98
CA ASN A 130 10.43 -4.41 -2.09
C ASN A 130 10.77 -4.47 -0.59
N ALA A 131 12.04 -4.42 -0.19
CA ALA A 131 12.38 -4.51 1.23
C ALA A 131 13.51 -3.56 1.64
N VAL A 132 13.43 -3.09 2.88
CA VAL A 132 14.50 -2.35 3.56
C VAL A 132 14.77 -3.01 4.91
N ARG A 133 16.04 -3.36 5.13
CA ARG A 133 16.55 -3.86 6.41
C ARG A 133 17.26 -2.73 7.13
N VAL A 134 16.90 -2.51 8.38
CA VAL A 134 17.58 -1.59 9.29
C VAL A 134 18.20 -2.38 10.42
N THR A 135 19.50 -2.20 10.63
CA THR A 135 20.29 -2.80 11.70
C THR A 135 20.70 -1.70 12.65
N VAL A 136 20.33 -1.82 13.92
CA VAL A 136 20.71 -0.88 14.97
C VAL A 136 21.70 -1.58 15.88
N CYS A 137 22.80 -0.89 16.16
CA CYS A 137 23.96 -1.46 16.84
C CYS A 137 24.32 -0.65 18.09
N ARG A 138 24.75 -1.36 19.14
CA ARG A 138 25.55 -0.84 20.25
C ARG A 138 26.91 -1.50 20.18
N ASP A 139 27.88 -0.85 19.56
CA ASP A 139 29.22 -1.39 19.34
C ASP A 139 30.30 -0.29 19.35
N GLY A 140 31.56 -0.70 19.16
CA GLY A 140 32.68 0.24 19.08
C GLY A 140 32.68 1.09 17.81
N ARG A 141 32.13 0.58 16.69
CA ARG A 141 32.09 1.28 15.39
C ARG A 141 31.16 2.49 15.43
N HIS A 142 30.07 2.40 16.18
CA HIS A 142 29.07 3.44 16.39
C HIS A 142 29.38 4.29 17.63
N GLY A 143 30.41 3.94 18.40
CA GLY A 143 30.84 4.68 19.58
C GLY A 143 29.89 4.57 20.78
N ASN A 144 29.05 3.54 20.83
CA ASN A 144 27.92 3.40 21.76
C ASN A 144 27.80 1.99 22.39
N ALA A 145 28.91 1.24 22.43
CA ALA A 145 28.99 -0.10 23.01
C ALA A 145 28.35 -0.16 24.41
N ALA A 146 27.63 -1.25 24.70
CA ALA A 146 26.91 -1.39 25.96
C ALA A 146 27.89 -1.65 27.11
N GLY A 147 28.03 -0.69 28.03
CA GLY A 147 28.91 -0.85 29.20
C GLY A 147 28.41 -1.96 30.13
N LEU A 148 29.34 -2.80 30.59
CA LEU A 148 29.07 -3.84 31.60
C LEU A 148 29.44 -3.31 32.99
N VAL A 149 28.63 -3.61 34.00
CA VAL A 149 28.87 -3.12 35.37
C VAL A 149 29.92 -3.96 36.07
N PHE A 150 29.90 -5.27 35.84
CA PHE A 150 30.81 -6.21 36.48
C PHE A 150 31.69 -7.00 35.50
N GLY A 151 31.39 -6.95 34.21
CA GLY A 151 32.25 -7.45 33.14
C GLY A 151 33.73 -7.07 33.28
N PRO A 152 34.12 -5.86 33.75
CA PRO A 152 35.53 -5.52 33.97
C PRO A 152 36.26 -6.47 34.93
N LEU A 153 35.56 -7.12 35.88
CA LEU A 153 36.14 -8.14 36.77
C LEU A 153 36.62 -9.38 36.02
N PHE A 154 36.13 -9.59 34.79
CA PHE A 154 36.45 -10.70 33.90
C PHE A 154 37.20 -10.24 32.63
N GLY A 155 37.57 -8.96 32.53
CA GLY A 155 38.29 -8.40 31.38
C GLY A 155 37.40 -7.89 30.24
N TRP A 156 36.08 -7.76 30.45
CA TRP A 156 35.14 -7.25 29.44
C TRP A 156 34.48 -5.97 29.91
N SER A 157 34.87 -4.81 29.36
CA SER A 157 34.26 -3.52 29.75
C SER A 157 32.98 -3.19 28.99
N ALA A 158 32.72 -3.86 27.87
CA ALA A 158 31.56 -3.63 27.04
C ALA A 158 31.08 -4.90 26.34
N ALA A 159 29.80 -4.91 25.97
CA ALA A 159 29.17 -5.89 25.11
C ALA A 159 28.69 -5.23 23.81
N GLU A 160 28.84 -5.95 22.71
CA GLU A 160 28.29 -5.56 21.41
C GLU A 160 26.91 -6.18 21.23
N VAL A 161 25.95 -5.37 20.83
CA VAL A 161 24.56 -5.80 20.62
C VAL A 161 24.07 -5.28 19.29
N HIS A 162 23.56 -6.17 18.44
CA HIS A 162 23.04 -5.83 17.12
C HIS A 162 21.64 -6.40 16.97
N VAL A 163 20.71 -5.59 16.45
CA VAL A 163 19.36 -6.04 16.13
C VAL A 163 18.98 -5.51 14.76
N SER A 164 18.44 -6.39 13.91
CA SER A 164 17.92 -6.01 12.60
C SER A 164 16.42 -6.23 12.49
N ALA A 165 15.76 -5.30 11.80
CA ALA A 165 14.36 -5.42 11.38
C ALA A 165 14.27 -5.24 9.86
N VAL A 166 13.31 -5.92 9.23
CA VAL A 166 13.06 -5.81 7.79
C VAL A 166 11.63 -5.34 7.61
N ALA A 167 11.44 -4.23 6.91
CA ALA A 167 10.14 -3.79 6.44
C ALA A 167 9.99 -4.11 4.95
N VAL A 168 8.80 -4.61 4.60
CA VAL A 168 8.44 -5.05 3.25
C VAL A 168 7.38 -4.11 2.70
N LEU A 169 7.63 -3.62 1.49
CA LEU A 169 6.80 -2.73 0.69
C LEU A 169 6.09 -3.54 -0.41
N GLU A 170 4.90 -4.04 -0.09
CA GLU A 170 4.12 -4.87 -1.01
C GLU A 170 3.31 -4.00 -1.97
N ARG A 171 3.65 -4.11 -3.26
CA ARG A 171 3.01 -3.35 -4.35
C ARG A 171 2.17 -4.21 -5.28
N HIS A 172 2.22 -5.54 -5.15
CA HIS A 172 1.32 -6.43 -5.88
C HIS A 172 0.04 -6.64 -5.11
N ILE A 173 -0.92 -5.76 -5.31
CA ILE A 173 -2.19 -5.83 -4.59
C ILE A 173 -3.21 -6.60 -5.44
N LEU A 174 -3.59 -7.79 -4.99
CA LEU A 174 -4.65 -8.58 -5.64
C LEU A 174 -6.05 -8.10 -5.26
N GLY A 175 -6.17 -7.40 -4.13
CA GLY A 175 -7.46 -7.07 -3.56
C GLY A 175 -7.38 -6.61 -2.12
N PHE A 176 -8.51 -6.69 -1.43
CA PHE A 176 -8.68 -6.17 -0.08
C PHE A 176 -9.52 -7.07 0.81
N GLN A 177 -9.22 -7.00 2.10
CA GLN A 177 -9.91 -7.65 3.19
C GLN A 177 -9.97 -6.68 4.36
N CYS A 178 -11.09 -6.65 5.10
CA CYS A 178 -11.17 -5.91 6.34
C CYS A 178 -10.21 -6.52 7.38
N THR A 179 -9.44 -5.68 8.08
CA THR A 179 -8.47 -6.11 9.11
C THR A 179 -8.71 -5.32 10.40
N ASP A 180 -8.71 -5.98 11.55
CA ASP A 180 -8.73 -5.35 12.89
C ASP A 180 -9.84 -4.30 13.08
N GLY A 181 -11.04 -4.57 12.55
CA GLY A 181 -12.17 -3.65 12.62
C GLY A 181 -12.04 -2.39 11.75
N GLN A 182 -11.05 -2.32 10.85
CA GLN A 182 -10.92 -1.25 9.86
C GLN A 182 -11.69 -1.58 8.59
N ALA A 183 -12.47 -0.62 8.13
CA ALA A 183 -13.11 -0.68 6.82
C ALA A 183 -12.05 -0.58 5.70
N ILE A 184 -12.33 -1.23 4.58
CA ILE A 184 -11.53 -1.04 3.36
C ILE A 184 -11.92 0.35 2.81
N PRO A 185 -10.96 1.28 2.61
CA PRO A 185 -11.26 2.65 2.17
C PRO A 185 -11.52 2.73 0.65
N VAL A 186 -12.34 1.81 0.12
CA VAL A 186 -12.78 1.79 -1.28
C VAL A 186 -13.99 2.68 -1.46
N VAL A 187 -13.96 3.51 -2.50
CA VAL A 187 -15.15 4.16 -3.05
C VAL A 187 -15.66 3.26 -4.18
N PRO A 188 -16.91 2.76 -4.12
CA PRO A 188 -17.47 1.84 -5.12
C PRO A 188 -17.81 2.53 -6.46
N ILE A 189 -16.97 3.44 -6.94
CA ILE A 189 -17.04 4.05 -8.26
C ILE A 189 -15.85 3.54 -9.06
N ALA A 190 -16.11 2.63 -9.99
CA ALA A 190 -15.09 2.06 -10.85
C ALA A 190 -14.78 3.01 -12.02
N ILE A 191 -13.49 3.20 -12.31
CA ILE A 191 -12.97 4.08 -13.35
C ILE A 191 -12.53 3.24 -14.55
N LEU A 192 -12.82 3.71 -15.75
CA LEU A 192 -12.45 3.02 -16.98
C LEU A 192 -10.92 2.91 -17.07
N SER A 193 -10.45 1.68 -17.25
CA SER A 193 -9.05 1.36 -17.51
C SER A 193 -8.93 0.80 -18.91
N ASP A 194 -8.00 1.36 -19.67
CA ASP A 194 -7.63 0.83 -20.97
C ASP A 194 -6.10 0.93 -21.14
N PRO A 195 -5.38 -0.11 -20.69
CA PRO A 195 -3.94 -0.17 -20.84
C PRO A 195 -3.46 -0.23 -22.29
N SER A 196 -4.35 -0.52 -23.25
CA SER A 196 -4.01 -0.55 -24.69
C SER A 196 -3.90 0.86 -25.30
N GLY A 197 -4.38 1.87 -24.58
CA GLY A 197 -4.27 3.28 -24.99
C GLY A 197 -5.24 3.69 -26.09
N GLN A 198 -6.30 2.93 -26.35
CA GLN A 198 -7.29 3.25 -27.38
C GLN A 198 -8.36 4.22 -26.87
N ALA A 199 -8.68 4.19 -25.58
CA ALA A 199 -9.66 5.07 -24.94
C ALA A 199 -8.99 6.34 -24.35
N PRO A 200 -9.25 7.54 -24.90
CA PRO A 200 -8.59 8.77 -24.43
C PRO A 200 -9.03 9.24 -23.04
N ASP A 201 -10.21 8.79 -22.57
CA ASP A 201 -10.79 9.16 -21.28
C ASP A 201 -10.52 8.12 -20.17
N CYS A 202 -9.68 7.10 -20.42
CA CYS A 202 -9.30 6.10 -19.41
C CYS A 202 -8.32 6.66 -18.36
N TRP A 203 -8.14 5.93 -17.26
CA TRP A 203 -7.21 6.28 -16.19
C TRP A 203 -5.78 6.51 -16.73
N GLU A 204 -5.27 5.56 -17.51
CA GLU A 204 -3.88 5.55 -18.00
C GLU A 204 -3.62 6.73 -18.93
N ALA A 205 -4.54 7.02 -19.85
CA ALA A 205 -4.42 8.14 -20.77
C ALA A 205 -4.41 9.48 -20.02
N GLN A 206 -5.28 9.67 -19.03
CA GLN A 206 -5.36 10.92 -18.27
C GLN A 206 -4.15 11.14 -17.34
N VAL A 207 -3.61 10.07 -16.74
CA VAL A 207 -2.39 10.16 -15.94
C VAL A 207 -1.16 10.39 -16.82
N ALA A 208 -1.08 9.77 -18.00
CA ALA A 208 0.02 9.95 -18.94
C ALA A 208 0.03 11.35 -19.59
N GLN A 209 -1.16 11.94 -19.80
CA GLN A 209 -1.35 13.30 -20.33
C GLN A 209 -1.15 14.39 -19.28
N ALA A 210 -0.61 14.08 -18.10
CA ALA A 210 -0.28 15.07 -17.07
C ALA A 210 0.94 15.94 -17.45
N ASP A 211 0.76 16.70 -18.54
CA ASP A 211 1.42 17.95 -18.92
C ASP A 211 0.29 18.83 -19.50
N PHE A 212 -0.09 19.93 -18.83
CA PHE A 212 -1.12 20.86 -19.31
C PHE A 212 -0.47 22.12 -19.92
N PRO A 213 -1.12 22.83 -20.88
CA PRO A 213 -0.47 23.75 -21.79
C PRO A 213 -0.07 25.06 -21.11
N GLY A 214 1.24 25.28 -21.08
CA GLY A 214 1.95 26.49 -20.66
C GLY A 214 3.43 26.13 -20.68
N GLY A 215 4.11 26.47 -21.77
CA GLY A 215 5.40 25.90 -22.14
C GLY A 215 6.54 26.16 -21.14
N LEU A 216 7.47 25.22 -21.14
CA LEU A 216 8.89 25.35 -20.80
C LEU A 216 9.20 26.22 -19.57
N ASP A 217 8.86 25.76 -18.37
CA ASP A 217 9.69 26.04 -17.19
C ASP A 217 9.65 24.86 -16.21
N GLN A 218 10.83 24.30 -16.00
CA GLN A 218 11.15 23.35 -14.94
C GLN A 218 11.04 24.08 -13.59
N ASP A 219 9.96 23.87 -12.82
CA ASP A 219 10.00 23.78 -11.33
C ASP A 219 8.63 23.64 -10.64
N THR A 220 7.52 23.46 -11.36
CA THR A 220 6.21 23.22 -10.73
C THR A 220 5.53 22.02 -11.36
N ALA A 221 5.87 20.82 -10.89
CA ALA A 221 5.18 19.59 -11.24
C ALA A 221 3.71 19.71 -10.80
N THR A 222 2.85 20.14 -11.70
CA THR A 222 1.40 20.16 -11.44
C THR A 222 1.00 18.69 -11.29
N PRO A 223 0.43 18.28 -10.14
CA PRO A 223 0.12 16.89 -9.92
C PRO A 223 -0.89 16.42 -10.97
N ALA A 224 -0.72 15.19 -11.47
CA ALA A 224 -1.66 14.57 -12.38
C ALA A 224 -3.09 14.68 -11.82
N THR A 225 -4.07 14.96 -12.68
CA THR A 225 -5.48 14.95 -12.30
C THR A 225 -6.26 14.07 -13.26
N VAL A 226 -7.21 13.32 -12.73
CA VAL A 226 -8.08 12.42 -13.49
C VAL A 226 -9.51 12.90 -13.34
N ARG A 227 -10.19 13.14 -14.45
CA ARG A 227 -11.60 13.51 -14.49
C ARG A 227 -12.44 12.27 -14.74
N ILE A 228 -13.38 12.03 -13.85
CA ILE A 228 -14.37 10.97 -13.99
C ILE A 228 -15.76 11.58 -14.12
N ARG A 229 -16.59 10.96 -14.98
CA ARG A 229 -17.95 11.39 -15.28
C ARG A 229 -18.87 10.21 -14.98
N LEU A 230 -19.64 10.33 -13.90
CA LEU A 230 -20.65 9.36 -13.49
C LEU A 230 -22.03 9.84 -13.98
N PRO A 231 -22.64 9.18 -14.97
CA PRO A 231 -23.94 9.61 -15.48
C PRO A 231 -25.06 9.38 -14.45
N LEU A 232 -25.92 10.38 -14.27
CA LEU A 232 -27.07 10.34 -13.35
C LEU A 232 -28.41 10.04 -14.06
N SER A 233 -28.44 10.21 -15.37
CA SER A 233 -29.57 9.78 -16.22
C SER A 233 -29.09 8.70 -17.18
N PRO A 234 -29.95 7.74 -17.56
CA PRO A 234 -29.61 6.81 -18.62
C PRO A 234 -29.47 7.62 -19.92
N SER A 235 -28.24 7.78 -20.40
CA SER A 235 -27.98 8.34 -21.72
C SER A 235 -28.21 7.24 -22.77
N THR A 236 -28.80 7.60 -23.90
CA THR A 236 -28.93 6.71 -25.07
C THR A 236 -27.56 6.35 -25.68
N ALA A 237 -26.52 7.07 -25.30
CA ALA A 237 -25.13 6.73 -25.53
C ALA A 237 -24.63 5.86 -24.38
N SER A 238 -25.00 4.58 -24.42
CA SER A 238 -24.45 3.52 -23.58
C SER A 238 -22.94 3.69 -23.49
N LEU A 239 -22.37 3.54 -22.27
CA LEU A 239 -20.96 3.18 -22.08
C LEU A 239 -20.57 2.25 -23.21
N ALA A 240 -19.83 2.76 -24.20
CA ALA A 240 -19.46 1.96 -25.34
C ALA A 240 -18.67 0.80 -24.75
N ALA A 241 -19.27 -0.39 -24.83
CA ALA A 241 -18.64 -1.61 -24.40
C ALA A 241 -17.32 -1.68 -25.17
N VAL A 242 -16.22 -1.35 -24.49
CA VAL A 242 -14.93 -1.94 -24.84
C VAL A 242 -15.12 -3.40 -24.47
N GLY A 243 -15.74 -4.15 -25.39
CA GLY A 243 -15.94 -5.57 -25.23
C GLY A 243 -14.54 -6.18 -25.14
N LEU A 244 -14.28 -6.92 -24.07
CA LEU A 244 -13.10 -7.77 -24.00
C LEU A 244 -13.12 -8.69 -25.23
N GLY A 245 -12.26 -8.44 -26.21
CA GLY A 245 -12.12 -9.28 -27.41
C GLY A 245 -12.88 -8.88 -28.69
N ALA A 246 -13.50 -7.69 -28.79
CA ALA A 246 -14.04 -7.23 -30.07
C ALA A 246 -13.01 -6.41 -30.86
N GLU A 247 -12.73 -6.80 -32.11
CA GLU A 247 -12.09 -5.90 -33.09
C GLU A 247 -12.93 -4.62 -33.20
N VAL A 248 -12.37 -3.50 -32.75
CA VAL A 248 -12.99 -2.18 -32.84
C VAL A 248 -12.96 -1.75 -34.33
N PRO A 249 -14.11 -1.59 -35.01
CA PRO A 249 -14.13 -0.80 -36.24
C PRO A 249 -13.83 0.64 -35.83
N GLY A 250 -12.98 1.31 -36.60
CA GLY A 250 -12.35 2.60 -36.28
C GLY A 250 -13.24 3.72 -35.70
N PRO A 251 -12.60 4.78 -35.17
CA PRO A 251 -13.20 5.67 -34.19
C PRO A 251 -14.39 6.45 -34.76
N SER A 252 -15.54 6.33 -34.09
CA SER A 252 -16.55 7.39 -34.08
C SER A 252 -16.40 8.17 -32.76
N PRO A 253 -15.81 9.37 -32.76
CA PRO A 253 -15.34 10.07 -31.55
C PRO A 253 -16.44 10.73 -30.69
N SER A 254 -17.68 10.23 -30.67
CA SER A 254 -18.82 11.03 -30.17
C SER A 254 -19.79 10.35 -29.21
N ALA A 255 -19.47 9.24 -28.54
CA ALA A 255 -20.49 8.53 -27.74
C ALA A 255 -20.07 7.84 -26.43
N VAL A 256 -18.90 8.12 -25.84
CA VAL A 256 -18.64 7.68 -24.45
C VAL A 256 -19.09 8.80 -23.51
N THR A 257 -20.32 8.70 -22.99
CA THR A 257 -20.89 9.74 -22.10
C THR A 257 -20.51 9.59 -20.62
N GLY A 258 -19.88 8.47 -20.24
CA GLY A 258 -19.31 8.26 -18.90
C GLY A 258 -18.09 7.34 -18.96
N ASN A 259 -17.05 7.66 -18.19
CA ASN A 259 -15.86 6.83 -17.99
C ASN A 259 -15.81 6.23 -16.58
N ALA A 260 -16.94 6.24 -15.87
CA ALA A 260 -17.10 5.65 -14.55
C ALA A 260 -18.47 4.99 -14.37
N CYS A 261 -18.54 3.98 -13.51
CA CYS A 261 -19.78 3.32 -13.10
C CYS A 261 -19.74 3.03 -11.60
N VAL A 262 -20.89 2.80 -10.96
CA VAL A 262 -20.93 2.38 -9.55
C VAL A 262 -20.98 0.86 -9.48
N VAL A 263 -20.03 0.25 -8.79
CA VAL A 263 -19.97 -1.20 -8.59
C VAL A 263 -20.65 -1.60 -7.29
N GLN A 264 -21.42 -2.68 -7.32
CA GLN A 264 -22.16 -3.22 -6.19
C GLN A 264 -21.29 -4.22 -5.42
N ILE A 265 -20.62 -3.73 -4.38
CA ILE A 265 -19.75 -4.56 -3.55
C ILE A 265 -20.54 -5.01 -2.32
N GLY A 266 -21.32 -6.08 -2.52
CA GLY A 266 -22.22 -6.65 -1.52
C GLY A 266 -23.29 -5.69 -1.02
N THR A 267 -23.69 -4.76 -1.88
CA THR A 267 -24.80 -3.84 -1.66
C THR A 267 -26.01 -4.29 -2.47
N GLN A 268 -27.20 -4.08 -1.92
CA GLN A 268 -28.46 -4.37 -2.59
C GLN A 268 -29.14 -3.13 -3.14
N ASN A 269 -28.83 -1.96 -2.56
CA ASN A 269 -29.47 -0.69 -2.89
C ASN A 269 -28.47 0.47 -2.88
N TRP A 270 -28.92 1.62 -3.39
CA TRP A 270 -28.09 2.81 -3.52
C TRP A 270 -27.66 3.40 -2.16
N SER A 271 -28.53 3.34 -1.15
CA SER A 271 -28.22 3.90 0.17
C SER A 271 -27.04 3.20 0.84
N GLU A 272 -26.92 1.87 0.66
CA GLU A 272 -25.77 1.09 1.12
C GLU A 272 -24.50 1.46 0.35
N ALA A 273 -24.60 1.65 -0.97
CA ALA A 273 -23.48 2.09 -1.79
C ALA A 273 -22.99 3.50 -1.40
N VAL A 274 -23.90 4.44 -1.14
CA VAL A 274 -23.54 5.79 -0.65
C VAL A 274 -22.88 5.72 0.73
N ARG A 275 -23.39 4.86 1.63
CA ARG A 275 -22.71 4.60 2.91
C ARG A 275 -21.29 4.08 2.68
N GLN A 276 -21.08 3.13 1.77
CA GLN A 276 -19.74 2.65 1.43
C GLN A 276 -18.84 3.75 0.87
N MET A 277 -19.37 4.65 0.02
CA MET A 277 -18.61 5.80 -0.46
C MET A 277 -18.13 6.68 0.71
N ALA A 278 -18.97 6.91 1.71
CA ALA A 278 -18.61 7.72 2.87
C ALA A 278 -17.61 7.02 3.82
N THR A 279 -17.90 5.76 4.19
CA THR A 279 -17.22 5.08 5.31
C THR A 279 -16.27 3.96 4.91
N GLY A 280 -16.22 3.61 3.63
CA GLY A 280 -15.56 2.40 3.14
C GLY A 280 -16.42 1.14 3.32
N ILE A 281 -15.85 0.01 2.91
CA ILE A 281 -16.48 -1.32 2.91
C ILE A 281 -16.19 -2.02 4.23
N TRP A 282 -17.24 -2.48 4.91
CA TRP A 282 -17.15 -3.17 6.21
C TRP A 282 -17.27 -4.70 6.05
N PRO A 283 -16.88 -5.51 7.07
CA PRO A 283 -16.93 -6.97 6.98
C PRO A 283 -18.30 -7.51 6.55
N GLN A 284 -19.39 -6.90 7.04
CA GLN A 284 -20.76 -7.28 6.69
C GLN A 284 -21.08 -7.13 5.20
N ASP A 285 -20.40 -6.21 4.51
CA ASP A 285 -20.61 -5.96 3.08
C ASP A 285 -19.94 -7.02 2.23
N LEU A 286 -18.96 -7.75 2.77
CA LEU A 286 -18.27 -8.84 2.06
C LEU A 286 -18.73 -10.22 2.54
N ALA A 287 -19.71 -10.29 3.44
CA ALA A 287 -20.13 -11.54 4.07
C ALA A 287 -20.89 -12.49 3.13
N GLY A 288 -21.46 -11.96 2.03
CA GLY A 288 -22.17 -12.75 1.03
C GLY A 288 -21.25 -13.69 0.25
N ASP A 289 -21.85 -14.75 -0.32
CA ASP A 289 -21.14 -15.81 -1.04
C ASP A 289 -20.33 -15.30 -2.24
N ASP A 290 -20.78 -14.20 -2.86
CA ASP A 290 -20.05 -13.58 -3.96
C ASP A 290 -18.62 -13.23 -3.55
N PHE A 291 -18.43 -12.55 -2.41
CA PHE A 291 -17.12 -12.02 -2.01
C PHE A 291 -16.40 -12.90 -0.97
N ALA A 292 -17.10 -13.76 -0.23
CA ALA A 292 -16.51 -14.66 0.77
C ALA A 292 -15.52 -13.95 1.73
N GLY A 293 -15.87 -12.73 2.15
CA GLY A 293 -15.10 -11.88 3.05
C GLY A 293 -14.00 -11.04 2.39
N ARG A 294 -13.79 -11.11 1.07
CA ARG A 294 -12.67 -10.44 0.39
C ARG A 294 -13.07 -9.90 -1.00
N LEU A 295 -12.53 -8.73 -1.35
CA LEU A 295 -12.62 -8.17 -2.70
C LEU A 295 -11.32 -8.48 -3.44
N VAL A 296 -11.27 -9.54 -4.25
CA VAL A 296 -10.03 -10.02 -4.88
C VAL A 296 -10.21 -10.24 -6.38
N ILE A 297 -9.23 -9.79 -7.16
CA ILE A 297 -9.10 -10.11 -8.58
C ILE A 297 -8.65 -11.56 -8.71
N ASP A 298 -9.37 -12.36 -9.49
CA ASP A 298 -8.93 -13.71 -9.81
C ASP A 298 -7.72 -13.64 -10.75
N PRO A 299 -6.53 -14.11 -10.34
CA PRO A 299 -5.35 -14.06 -11.19
C PRO A 299 -5.48 -14.92 -12.46
N ALA A 300 -6.33 -15.96 -12.43
CA ALA A 300 -6.56 -16.80 -13.59
C ALA A 300 -7.42 -16.06 -14.63
N ALA A 301 -8.53 -15.47 -14.21
CA ALA A 301 -9.40 -14.68 -15.10
C ALA A 301 -8.79 -13.32 -15.49
N GLY A 302 -7.92 -12.75 -14.64
CA GLY A 302 -7.36 -11.42 -14.82
C GLY A 302 -8.33 -10.30 -14.41
N PHE A 303 -9.52 -10.60 -13.89
CA PHE A 303 -10.47 -9.61 -13.39
C PHE A 303 -11.38 -10.23 -12.32
N ARG A 304 -12.17 -9.38 -11.67
CA ARG A 304 -13.26 -9.74 -10.77
C ARG A 304 -14.57 -9.24 -11.37
N PRO A 305 -15.54 -10.12 -11.71
CA PRO A 305 -16.87 -9.68 -12.10
C PRO A 305 -17.59 -9.08 -10.89
N VAL A 306 -18.15 -7.88 -11.07
CA VAL A 306 -18.96 -7.18 -10.05
C VAL A 306 -20.17 -6.54 -10.73
N LEU A 307 -21.37 -6.74 -10.18
CA LEU A 307 -22.58 -6.05 -10.65
C LEU A 307 -22.36 -4.52 -10.62
N ALA A 308 -22.91 -3.81 -11.60
CA ALA A 308 -22.68 -2.38 -11.73
C ALA A 308 -23.97 -1.62 -12.09
N TRP A 309 -24.02 -0.37 -11.67
CA TRP A 309 -24.94 0.64 -12.17
C TRP A 309 -24.16 1.55 -13.12
N THR A 310 -24.45 1.43 -14.41
CA THR A 310 -23.78 2.16 -15.51
C THR A 310 -24.24 3.61 -15.63
N SER A 311 -25.40 3.89 -15.07
CA SER A 311 -25.86 5.21 -14.67
C SER A 311 -26.38 5.10 -13.25
N ALA A 312 -26.67 6.21 -12.57
CA ALA A 312 -27.49 6.20 -11.37
C ALA A 312 -28.96 6.50 -11.71
N PRO A 313 -29.64 5.69 -12.56
CA PRO A 313 -30.95 6.05 -13.07
C PRO A 313 -31.96 6.00 -11.91
N GLY A 314 -32.71 7.09 -11.74
CA GLY A 314 -33.81 7.12 -10.79
C GLY A 314 -33.40 7.43 -9.34
N LEU A 315 -32.23 8.03 -9.11
CA LEU A 315 -31.97 8.64 -7.80
C LEU A 315 -33.03 9.69 -7.50
N ASN A 316 -33.70 9.52 -6.37
CA ASN A 316 -34.56 10.58 -5.86
C ASN A 316 -33.71 11.75 -5.32
N GLU A 317 -34.35 12.90 -5.07
CA GLU A 317 -33.65 14.10 -4.58
C GLU A 317 -32.85 13.86 -3.29
N ARG A 318 -33.35 12.98 -2.41
CA ARG A 318 -32.68 12.63 -1.15
C ARG A 318 -31.44 11.78 -1.40
N GLU A 319 -31.53 10.75 -2.23
CA GLU A 319 -30.39 9.89 -2.57
C GLU A 319 -29.28 10.67 -3.30
N LEU A 320 -29.65 11.62 -4.15
CA LEU A 320 -28.70 12.53 -4.78
C LEU A 320 -28.04 13.46 -3.74
N ALA A 321 -28.80 13.97 -2.79
CA ALA A 321 -28.26 14.79 -1.69
C ALA A 321 -27.32 13.98 -0.80
N ASP A 322 -27.66 12.73 -0.47
CA ASP A 322 -26.83 11.83 0.35
C ASP A 322 -25.52 11.47 -0.39
N LEU A 323 -25.60 11.19 -1.70
CA LEU A 323 -24.42 10.97 -2.56
C LEU A 323 -23.50 12.20 -2.57
N TRP A 324 -24.08 13.38 -2.80
CA TRP A 324 -23.34 14.64 -2.79
C TRP A 324 -22.66 14.87 -1.43
N ALA A 325 -23.38 14.65 -0.33
CA ALA A 325 -22.85 14.81 1.02
C ALA A 325 -21.68 13.83 1.30
N ALA A 326 -21.81 12.57 0.88
CA ALA A 326 -20.74 11.58 1.03
C ALA A 326 -19.46 12.00 0.31
N LEU A 327 -19.57 12.36 -0.98
CA LEU A 327 -18.42 12.70 -1.82
C LEU A 327 -17.81 14.06 -1.46
N SER A 328 -18.64 15.07 -1.17
CA SER A 328 -18.15 16.38 -0.71
C SER A 328 -17.49 16.29 0.67
N GLY A 329 -17.97 15.40 1.55
CA GLY A 329 -17.32 15.10 2.82
C GLY A 329 -15.91 14.53 2.64
N LEU A 330 -15.72 13.60 1.70
CA LEU A 330 -14.39 13.07 1.35
C LEU A 330 -13.48 14.17 0.79
N GLN A 331 -14.01 15.02 -0.10
CA GLN A 331 -13.28 16.14 -0.68
C GLN A 331 -12.79 17.11 0.40
N GLN A 332 -13.67 17.51 1.33
CA GLN A 332 -13.35 18.46 2.40
C GLN A 332 -12.28 17.93 3.35
N ARG A 333 -12.28 16.62 3.63
CA ARG A 333 -11.27 15.98 4.49
C ARG A 333 -9.98 15.62 3.74
N GLY A 334 -9.96 15.77 2.41
CA GLY A 334 -8.81 15.42 1.57
C GLY A 334 -8.45 13.94 1.65
N GLU A 335 -9.43 13.07 1.96
CA GLU A 335 -9.18 11.64 2.20
C GLU A 335 -8.78 10.93 0.91
N VAL A 336 -7.67 10.20 0.96
CA VAL A 336 -7.26 9.30 -0.12
C VAL A 336 -8.07 8.01 0.02
N ARG A 337 -8.75 7.64 -1.07
CA ARG A 337 -9.56 6.42 -1.16
C ARG A 337 -9.07 5.54 -2.30
N ILE A 338 -9.39 4.26 -2.23
CA ILE A 338 -9.17 3.29 -3.30
C ILE A 338 -10.31 3.40 -4.30
N TRP A 339 -9.98 3.42 -5.58
CA TRP A 339 -10.90 3.43 -6.69
C TRP A 339 -10.67 2.16 -7.53
N PRO A 340 -11.69 1.32 -7.74
CA PRO A 340 -11.59 0.19 -8.66
C PRO A 340 -11.34 0.69 -10.09
N LEU A 341 -10.55 -0.07 -10.84
CA LEU A 341 -10.43 0.06 -12.28
C LEU A 341 -11.23 -1.06 -12.95
N TYR A 342 -11.93 -0.75 -14.03
CA TYR A 342 -12.64 -1.75 -14.82
C TYR A 342 -12.24 -1.68 -16.29
N ALA A 343 -12.06 -2.84 -16.91
CA ALA A 343 -11.68 -2.97 -18.32
C ALA A 343 -12.87 -2.75 -19.28
N GLY A 344 -14.08 -3.04 -18.81
CA GLY A 344 -15.30 -2.99 -19.61
C GLY A 344 -16.47 -3.65 -18.89
N LEU A 345 -17.61 -3.70 -19.57
CA LEU A 345 -18.81 -4.41 -19.14
C LEU A 345 -18.87 -5.77 -19.82
N LEU A 346 -19.12 -6.82 -19.04
CA LEU A 346 -19.19 -8.19 -19.56
C LEU A 346 -20.50 -8.44 -20.31
N PRO A 347 -20.48 -9.20 -21.42
CA PRO A 347 -21.68 -9.68 -22.08
C PRO A 347 -22.46 -10.62 -21.16
N LYS A 348 -23.80 -10.57 -21.22
CA LYS A 348 -24.70 -11.37 -20.38
C LYS A 348 -24.45 -12.90 -20.48
N ALA A 349 -23.93 -13.38 -21.61
CA ALA A 349 -23.63 -14.80 -21.82
C ALA A 349 -22.43 -15.32 -21.00
N GLU A 350 -21.45 -14.46 -20.70
CA GLU A 350 -20.27 -14.80 -19.89
C GLU A 350 -20.53 -14.64 -18.39
N ALA A 351 -21.62 -13.94 -18.03
CA ALA A 351 -21.91 -13.49 -16.69
C ALA A 351 -22.55 -14.54 -15.76
N GLN A 352 -23.12 -15.64 -16.28
CA GLN A 352 -23.82 -16.67 -15.47
C GLN A 352 -24.82 -16.13 -14.42
N ALA A 353 -25.32 -14.90 -14.59
CA ALA A 353 -26.20 -14.22 -13.64
C ALA A 353 -27.60 -14.03 -14.25
N ASP A 354 -28.64 -14.36 -13.47
CA ASP A 354 -30.06 -14.23 -13.82
C ASP A 354 -30.58 -12.77 -13.75
N ASP A 355 -29.65 -11.82 -13.57
CA ASP A 355 -29.92 -10.41 -13.34
C ASP A 355 -29.71 -9.59 -14.64
N ASP A 356 -30.64 -8.68 -14.94
CA ASP A 356 -30.56 -7.79 -16.11
C ASP A 356 -29.54 -6.65 -15.93
N ARG A 357 -28.94 -6.52 -14.74
CA ARG A 357 -27.95 -5.49 -14.44
C ARG A 357 -26.60 -5.78 -15.09
N PRO A 358 -25.89 -4.76 -15.60
CA PRO A 358 -24.58 -4.93 -16.24
C PRO A 358 -23.53 -5.34 -15.20
N ILE A 359 -22.50 -6.07 -15.65
CA ILE A 359 -21.39 -6.53 -14.80
C ILE A 359 -20.10 -5.87 -15.27
N ALA A 360 -19.40 -5.19 -14.38
CA ALA A 360 -18.09 -4.62 -14.63
C ALA A 360 -16.99 -5.65 -14.36
N ALA A 361 -16.03 -5.74 -15.29
CA ALA A 361 -14.82 -6.53 -15.10
C ALA A 361 -13.75 -5.69 -14.36
N VAL A 362 -13.76 -5.75 -13.03
CA VAL A 362 -12.79 -5.02 -12.19
C VAL A 362 -11.41 -5.67 -12.32
N ASN A 363 -10.45 -4.96 -12.89
CA ASN A 363 -9.12 -5.48 -13.23
C ASN A 363 -7.99 -4.82 -12.43
N GLY A 364 -8.26 -3.77 -11.65
CA GLY A 364 -7.19 -3.10 -10.92
C GLY A 364 -7.72 -2.19 -9.83
N PHE A 365 -6.78 -1.59 -9.10
CA PHE A 365 -7.10 -0.66 -8.03
C PHE A 365 -6.08 0.48 -8.04
N VAL A 366 -6.56 1.70 -7.88
CA VAL A 366 -5.73 2.90 -7.73
C VAL A 366 -6.16 3.65 -6.48
N ALA A 367 -5.36 4.62 -6.05
CA ALA A 367 -5.72 5.49 -4.95
C ALA A 367 -5.66 6.95 -5.37
N ALA A 368 -6.67 7.69 -4.94
CA ALA A 368 -6.80 9.10 -5.25
C ALA A 368 -7.70 9.80 -4.22
N ARG A 369 -7.49 11.10 -4.07
CA ARG A 369 -8.41 11.98 -3.33
C ARG A 369 -9.24 12.81 -4.29
N ILE A 370 -10.43 13.25 -3.85
CA ILE A 370 -11.29 14.14 -4.63
C ILE A 370 -10.78 15.58 -4.44
N LEU A 371 -10.44 16.25 -5.55
CA LEU A 371 -10.11 17.67 -5.57
C LEU A 371 -11.35 18.54 -5.80
N ARG A 372 -12.23 18.08 -6.70
CA ARG A 372 -13.39 18.85 -7.13
C ARG A 372 -14.56 17.91 -7.43
N LEU A 373 -15.75 18.36 -7.08
CA LEU A 373 -17.02 17.70 -7.32
C LEU A 373 -17.98 18.69 -7.97
N GLU A 374 -18.54 18.35 -9.12
CA GLU A 374 -19.47 19.23 -9.85
C GLU A 374 -20.64 18.44 -10.43
N LEU A 375 -21.84 19.02 -10.33
CA LEU A 375 -22.99 18.55 -11.07
C LEU A 375 -23.03 19.28 -12.43
N ARG A 376 -22.98 18.53 -13.52
CA ARG A 376 -23.04 19.09 -14.88
C ARG A 376 -24.22 18.52 -15.64
N SER A 377 -24.85 19.35 -16.44
CA SER A 377 -25.84 18.92 -17.43
C SER A 377 -25.23 19.09 -18.80
N GLY A 378 -25.31 18.06 -19.64
CA GLY A 378 -24.91 18.18 -21.04
C GLY A 378 -25.68 19.31 -21.71
N GLY A 379 -24.99 20.09 -22.54
CA GLY A 379 -25.63 21.16 -23.32
C GLY A 379 -26.66 20.57 -24.28
N ALA A 380 -27.69 21.34 -24.65
CA ALA A 380 -28.78 20.89 -25.52
C ALA A 380 -28.35 20.33 -26.90
N GLN A 381 -27.09 20.52 -27.30
CA GLN A 381 -26.50 20.00 -28.54
C GLN A 381 -25.68 18.71 -28.34
N SER A 382 -25.30 18.37 -27.10
CA SER A 382 -24.66 17.11 -26.76
C SER A 382 -25.73 16.17 -26.22
N ASN A 383 -25.85 14.95 -26.75
CA ASN A 383 -26.70 13.88 -26.17
C ASN A 383 -26.22 13.41 -24.77
N GLN A 384 -25.55 14.27 -24.01
CA GLN A 384 -25.07 14.02 -22.66
C GLN A 384 -26.19 14.34 -21.68
N GLY A 385 -26.62 13.34 -20.93
CA GLY A 385 -27.51 13.54 -19.78
C GLY A 385 -26.84 14.33 -18.66
N THR A 386 -27.54 14.53 -17.55
CA THR A 386 -26.92 15.06 -16.33
C THR A 386 -25.92 14.04 -15.78
N TYR A 387 -24.74 14.51 -15.38
CA TYR A 387 -23.66 13.69 -14.83
C TYR A 387 -22.96 14.40 -13.67
N LEU A 388 -22.37 13.60 -12.79
CA LEU A 388 -21.50 14.05 -11.72
C LEU A 388 -20.05 13.98 -12.22
N GLU A 389 -19.38 15.12 -12.27
CA GLU A 389 -17.97 15.23 -12.61
C GLU A 389 -17.13 15.27 -11.33
N LEU A 390 -16.19 14.34 -11.19
CA LEU A 390 -15.20 14.37 -10.12
C LEU A 390 -13.81 14.56 -10.73
N THR A 391 -13.06 15.51 -10.18
CA THR A 391 -11.62 15.64 -10.44
C THR A 391 -10.88 14.97 -9.30
N LEU A 392 -10.17 13.91 -9.62
CA LEU A 392 -9.35 13.12 -8.71
C LEU A 392 -7.88 13.52 -8.84
N GLN A 393 -7.16 13.50 -7.73
CA GLN A 393 -5.70 13.57 -7.71
C GLN A 393 -5.17 12.20 -7.28
N PRO A 394 -4.47 11.46 -8.17
CA PRO A 394 -3.79 10.24 -7.80
C PRO A 394 -2.82 10.51 -6.64
N GLN A 395 -2.86 9.66 -5.62
CA GLN A 395 -2.03 9.78 -4.44
C GLN A 395 -1.81 8.40 -3.85
N LEU A 396 -0.62 8.16 -3.31
CA LEU A 396 -0.31 6.92 -2.60
C LEU A 396 -1.20 6.75 -1.37
N LEU A 397 -1.71 5.54 -1.20
CA LEU A 397 -2.35 5.05 0.00
C LEU A 397 -1.61 3.82 0.52
N VAL A 398 -1.09 3.94 1.74
CA VAL A 398 -0.61 2.80 2.51
C VAL A 398 -1.76 2.22 3.33
N THR A 399 -2.06 0.94 3.14
CA THR A 399 -3.14 0.30 3.90
C THR A 399 -2.85 -1.14 4.29
N ARG A 400 -3.33 -1.54 5.46
CA ARG A 400 -3.22 -2.92 5.99
C ARG A 400 -4.26 -3.85 5.40
N THR A 401 -5.35 -3.30 4.85
CA THR A 401 -6.45 -4.07 4.26
C THR A 401 -6.09 -4.71 2.93
N ALA A 402 -5.00 -4.27 2.29
CA ALA A 402 -4.54 -4.79 1.01
C ALA A 402 -4.00 -6.23 1.14
N ILE A 403 -4.38 -7.08 0.19
CA ILE A 403 -3.95 -8.47 0.08
C ILE A 403 -2.84 -8.52 -0.97
N PRO A 404 -1.58 -8.79 -0.57
CA PRO A 404 -0.49 -8.93 -1.51
C PRO A 404 -0.60 -10.25 -2.28
N ALA A 405 -0.14 -10.27 -3.53
CA ALA A 405 0.01 -11.49 -4.30
C ALA A 405 1.05 -12.41 -3.65
N ALA A 406 0.72 -13.69 -3.48
CA ALA A 406 1.64 -14.67 -2.90
C ALA A 406 2.83 -14.97 -3.84
N HIS A 407 2.63 -14.84 -5.14
CA HIS A 407 3.63 -15.06 -6.19
C HIS A 407 3.50 -14.00 -7.28
N LEU A 408 4.61 -13.66 -7.92
CA LEU A 408 4.58 -13.01 -9.23
C LEU A 408 3.78 -13.92 -10.19
N PRO A 409 2.76 -13.40 -10.90
CA PRO A 409 2.08 -14.22 -11.90
C PRO A 409 3.10 -14.71 -12.92
N THR A 410 3.20 -16.02 -13.10
CA THR A 410 3.96 -16.61 -14.19
C THR A 410 3.35 -16.14 -15.51
N ARG A 411 4.18 -15.57 -16.38
CA ARG A 411 3.86 -15.05 -17.74
C ARG A 411 3.18 -16.06 -18.69
N ASN A 412 2.96 -17.30 -18.25
CA ASN A 412 2.37 -18.36 -19.06
C ASN A 412 0.84 -18.37 -18.87
N LEU A 413 0.17 -17.32 -19.33
CA LEU A 413 -1.25 -17.40 -19.66
C LEU A 413 -1.35 -17.85 -21.13
N PRO A 414 -2.32 -18.70 -21.51
CA PRO A 414 -2.55 -19.06 -22.90
C PRO A 414 -2.83 -17.81 -23.77
N ASP A 415 -2.33 -17.82 -25.02
CA ASP A 415 -2.20 -16.68 -25.97
C ASP A 415 -3.46 -15.82 -26.21
N ASP A 416 -4.66 -16.28 -25.82
CA ASP A 416 -5.93 -15.56 -26.03
C ASP A 416 -6.42 -14.78 -24.79
N ARG A 417 -5.70 -14.79 -23.66
CA ARG A 417 -6.10 -14.04 -22.46
C ARG A 417 -5.50 -12.64 -22.44
N ILE A 418 -6.36 -11.64 -22.26
CA ILE A 418 -5.95 -10.25 -22.03
C ILE A 418 -5.07 -10.22 -20.77
N GLU A 419 -3.77 -9.97 -20.97
CA GLU A 419 -2.80 -9.85 -19.88
C GLU A 419 -3.16 -8.63 -19.03
N ASN A 420 -3.58 -8.85 -17.79
CA ASN A 420 -3.91 -7.76 -16.89
C ASN A 420 -2.61 -7.13 -16.34
N PRO A 421 -2.24 -5.89 -16.74
CA PRO A 421 -1.00 -5.26 -16.31
C PRO A 421 -0.97 -4.96 -14.81
N TYR A 422 -2.12 -4.86 -14.16
CA TYR A 422 -2.22 -4.61 -12.72
C TYR A 422 -1.83 -5.80 -11.86
N LEU A 423 -1.77 -7.00 -12.47
CA LEU A 423 -1.27 -8.21 -11.80
C LEU A 423 0.21 -8.43 -12.06
N THR A 424 0.74 -7.94 -13.18
CA THR A 424 2.12 -8.18 -13.63
C THR A 424 3.07 -6.99 -13.38
N GLN A 425 2.56 -5.85 -12.90
CA GLN A 425 3.34 -4.67 -12.56
C GLN A 425 3.10 -4.23 -11.11
N PRO A 426 4.09 -3.60 -10.45
CA PRO A 426 3.89 -3.01 -9.13
C PRO A 426 2.84 -1.89 -9.18
N ASN A 427 1.88 -1.92 -8.26
CA ASN A 427 0.94 -0.83 -8.06
C ASN A 427 1.68 0.43 -7.56
N ARG A 428 1.39 1.57 -8.19
CA ARG A 428 2.01 2.86 -7.86
C ARG A 428 1.26 3.64 -6.78
N TYR A 429 -0.01 3.32 -6.57
CA TYR A 429 -0.92 4.12 -5.75
C TYR A 429 -1.40 3.39 -4.50
N VAL A 430 -1.45 2.07 -4.49
CA VAL A 430 -1.86 1.28 -3.33
C VAL A 430 -0.73 0.38 -2.89
N VAL A 431 -0.36 0.48 -1.62
CA VAL A 431 0.78 -0.24 -1.07
C VAL A 431 0.44 -0.78 0.32
N ARG A 432 1.03 -1.92 0.68
CA ARG A 432 1.00 -2.43 2.05
C ARG A 432 2.42 -2.46 2.60
N ILE A 433 2.59 -1.87 3.78
CA ILE A 433 3.84 -1.92 4.54
C ILE A 433 3.64 -2.85 5.73
N GLN A 434 4.58 -3.76 5.94
CA GLN A 434 4.61 -4.63 7.12
C GLN A 434 6.04 -5.03 7.48
N LEU A 435 6.28 -5.38 8.73
CA LEU A 435 7.51 -6.04 9.12
C LEU A 435 7.52 -7.48 8.59
N ALA A 436 8.68 -7.94 8.14
CA ALA A 436 8.91 -9.34 7.86
C ALA A 436 8.70 -10.16 9.13
N GLN A 437 7.92 -11.24 9.01
CA GLN A 437 7.72 -12.23 10.06
C GLN A 437 8.76 -13.35 9.95
#